data_AF-A0A8T3WBM7-F1
#
_entry.id   AF-A0A8T3WBM7-F1
#
_cell.length_a   1.000
_cell.length_b   1.000
_cell.length_c   1.000
_cell.angle_alpha   90.00
_cell.angle_beta   90.00
_cell.angle_gamma   90.00
#
_symmetry.space_group_name_H-M   'P 1'
#
loop_
_entity.id
_entity.type
_entity.pdbx_description
1 polymer ?
#
loop_
_entity_poly.entity_id
_entity_poly.type
_entity_poly.pdbx_seq_one_letter_code
_entity_poly.pdbx_strand_id
1 'polypeptide(L)'
;MIITISGKAGSGKSTVAKELAKQLKLKHYSVGDLMRQMAKERNVSLLELGKAAEKDSSIDKELDERQIRLGKEENNFVIDGRLTAHFIPNADVKVFLECEDRVRAGRILKDERKDEKGKDINEVISNIKERELSERKRYKQYYGIDYYDEEMYNLVIDTTKLKVKEVVGRIIGNISKKK
;
A
#
# COMPACT_ATOMS: atom_id res chain seq x y z
N MET A 1 10.67 3.77 15.99
CA MET A 1 10.48 4.28 14.63
C MET A 1 9.52 3.43 13.81
N ILE A 2 8.32 3.96 13.56
CA ILE A 2 7.28 3.39 12.70
C ILE A 2 7.24 4.14 11.38
N ILE A 3 7.31 3.42 10.26
CA ILE A 3 7.22 4.00 8.91
C ILE A 3 6.07 3.34 8.16
N THR A 4 5.12 4.15 7.69
CA THR A 4 4.01 3.69 6.86
C THR A 4 4.26 4.08 5.40
N ILE A 5 4.04 3.13 4.48
CA ILE A 5 4.14 3.36 3.04
C ILE A 5 2.78 3.06 2.39
N SER A 6 2.06 4.13 2.09
CA SER A 6 0.80 4.14 1.34
C SER A 6 1.05 4.49 -0.13
N GLY A 7 0.03 4.38 -0.98
CA GLY A 7 0.19 4.66 -2.42
C GLY A 7 -0.66 3.80 -3.35
N LYS A 8 -0.66 4.19 -4.62
CA LYS A 8 -1.42 3.56 -5.71
C LYS A 8 -1.00 2.12 -6.01
N ALA A 9 -1.86 1.31 -6.61
CA ALA A 9 -1.48 -0.04 -7.05
C ALA A 9 -0.35 0.04 -8.09
N GLY A 10 0.71 -0.79 -7.98
CA GLY A 10 1.86 -0.71 -8.88
C GLY A 10 2.84 0.45 -8.65
N SER A 11 2.64 1.30 -7.62
CA SER A 11 3.59 2.40 -7.32
C SER A 11 4.91 1.95 -6.68
N GLY A 12 5.06 0.65 -6.36
CA GLY A 12 6.30 0.10 -5.81
C GLY A 12 6.36 0.02 -4.28
N LYS A 13 5.24 0.25 -3.57
CA LYS A 13 5.16 0.22 -2.09
C LYS A 13 5.89 -0.97 -1.45
N SER A 14 5.51 -2.19 -1.80
CA SER A 14 6.06 -3.39 -1.15
C SER A 14 7.56 -3.56 -1.44
N THR A 15 8.02 -3.19 -2.64
CA THR A 15 9.45 -3.24 -2.99
C THR A 15 10.24 -2.20 -2.21
N VAL A 16 9.74 -0.96 -2.14
CA VAL A 16 10.36 0.13 -1.36
C VAL A 16 10.35 -0.20 0.13
N ALA A 17 9.25 -0.74 0.67
CA ALA A 17 9.13 -1.12 2.08
C ALA A 17 10.11 -2.21 2.49
N LYS A 18 10.25 -3.26 1.66
CA LYS A 18 11.21 -4.35 1.89
C LYS A 18 12.65 -3.83 1.89
N GLU A 19 13.02 -3.03 0.90
CA GLU A 19 14.37 -2.46 0.80
C GLU A 19 14.66 -1.49 1.95
N LEU A 20 13.70 -0.63 2.31
CA LEU A 20 13.83 0.31 3.41
C LEU A 20 14.00 -0.42 4.75
N ALA A 21 13.15 -1.42 5.03
CA ALA A 21 13.23 -2.23 6.23
C ALA A 21 14.59 -2.94 6.34
N LYS A 22 15.10 -3.48 5.22
CA LYS A 22 16.44 -4.09 5.16
C LYS A 22 17.55 -3.10 5.49
N GLN A 23 17.54 -1.90 4.90
CA GLN A 23 18.57 -0.90 5.15
C GLN A 23 18.54 -0.36 6.59
N LEU A 24 17.34 -0.18 7.15
CA LEU A 24 17.15 0.31 8.52
C LEU A 24 17.18 -0.80 9.59
N LYS A 25 17.32 -2.07 9.19
CA LYS A 25 17.26 -3.26 10.06
C LYS A 25 15.97 -3.30 10.90
N LEU A 26 14.84 -2.95 10.28
CA LEU A 26 13.51 -2.98 10.89
C LEU A 26 12.72 -4.19 10.41
N LYS A 27 11.67 -4.55 11.16
CA LYS A 27 10.69 -5.53 10.69
C LYS A 27 9.89 -4.95 9.53
N HIS A 28 9.45 -5.82 8.61
CA HIS A 28 8.58 -5.45 7.49
C HIS A 28 7.24 -6.17 7.61
N TYR A 29 6.15 -5.42 7.47
CA TYR A 29 4.79 -5.93 7.39
C TYR A 29 4.13 -5.45 6.08
N SER A 30 3.30 -6.28 5.45
CA SER A 30 2.57 -5.90 4.23
C SER A 30 1.11 -6.29 4.33
N VAL A 31 0.22 -5.30 4.35
CA VAL A 31 -1.24 -5.52 4.32
C VAL A 31 -1.66 -6.20 3.02
N GLY A 32 -0.96 -5.90 1.91
CA GLY A 32 -1.22 -6.54 0.63
C GLY A 32 -0.89 -8.04 0.62
N ASP A 33 0.17 -8.45 1.32
CA ASP A 33 0.50 -9.87 1.44
C ASP A 33 -0.49 -10.60 2.36
N LEU A 34 -1.02 -9.93 3.38
CA LEU A 34 -2.10 -10.47 4.21
C LEU A 34 -3.40 -10.67 3.43
N MET A 35 -3.83 -9.68 2.65
CA MET A 35 -4.99 -9.85 1.76
C MET A 35 -4.80 -11.02 0.79
N ARG A 36 -3.59 -11.18 0.23
CA ARG A 36 -3.29 -12.31 -0.66
C ARG A 36 -3.36 -13.65 0.07
N GLN A 37 -2.87 -13.72 1.31
CA GLN A 37 -2.99 -14.91 2.14
C GLN A 37 -4.47 -15.26 2.39
N MET A 38 -5.29 -14.29 2.80
CA MET A 38 -6.73 -14.49 3.00
C MET A 38 -7.44 -14.97 1.73
N ALA A 39 -7.07 -14.40 0.56
CA ALA A 39 -7.63 -14.81 -0.72
C ALA A 39 -7.31 -16.29 -1.01
N LYS A 40 -6.06 -16.70 -0.77
CA LYS A 40 -5.61 -18.08 -0.94
C LYS A 40 -6.33 -19.05 0.02
N GLU A 41 -6.48 -18.67 1.30
CA GLU A 41 -7.19 -19.48 2.30
C GLU A 41 -8.67 -19.69 1.95
N ARG A 42 -9.29 -18.68 1.33
CA ARG A 42 -10.68 -18.73 0.87
C ARG A 42 -10.83 -19.31 -0.55
N ASN A 43 -9.73 -19.70 -1.19
CA ASN A 43 -9.68 -20.20 -2.56
C ASN A 43 -10.35 -19.26 -3.59
N VAL A 44 -10.14 -17.95 -3.42
CA VAL A 44 -10.61 -16.89 -4.33
C VAL A 44 -9.44 -16.05 -4.83
N SER A 45 -9.61 -15.34 -5.94
CA SER A 45 -8.65 -14.35 -6.40
C SER A 45 -8.66 -13.11 -5.49
N LEU A 46 -7.57 -12.32 -5.55
CA LEU A 46 -7.48 -11.05 -4.83
C LEU A 46 -8.58 -10.06 -5.27
N LEU A 47 -8.95 -10.09 -6.55
CA LEU A 47 -10.03 -9.27 -7.10
C LEU A 47 -11.38 -9.68 -6.52
N GLU A 48 -11.67 -10.98 -6.47
CA GLU A 48 -12.89 -11.52 -5.86
C GLU A 48 -12.96 -11.22 -4.37
N LEU A 49 -11.85 -11.35 -3.63
CA LEU A 49 -11.81 -10.98 -2.22
C LEU A 49 -12.09 -9.48 -2.03
N GLY A 50 -11.52 -8.62 -2.87
CA GLY A 50 -11.80 -7.18 -2.85
C GLY A 50 -13.27 -6.86 -3.10
N LYS A 51 -13.89 -7.52 -4.10
CA LYS A 51 -15.32 -7.41 -4.39
C LYS A 51 -16.19 -7.95 -3.25
N ALA A 52 -15.79 -9.04 -2.61
CA ALA A 52 -16.48 -9.58 -1.44
C ALA A 52 -16.44 -8.57 -0.28
N ALA A 53 -15.31 -7.88 -0.11
CA ALA A 53 -15.12 -6.88 0.93
C ALA A 53 -16.02 -5.63 0.74
N GLU A 54 -16.61 -5.43 -0.45
CA GLU A 54 -17.68 -4.42 -0.67
C GLU A 54 -19.00 -4.78 0.01
N LYS A 55 -19.29 -6.07 0.16
CA LYS A 55 -20.54 -6.56 0.76
C LYS A 55 -20.35 -7.00 2.20
N ASP A 56 -19.12 -7.37 2.56
CA ASP A 56 -18.75 -7.84 3.88
C ASP A 56 -17.58 -7.02 4.41
N SER A 57 -17.89 -6.03 5.25
CA SER A 57 -16.87 -5.16 5.87
C SER A 57 -15.98 -5.91 6.86
N SER A 58 -16.31 -7.15 7.27
CA SER A 58 -15.48 -7.91 8.22
C SER A 58 -14.09 -8.22 7.65
N ILE A 59 -13.97 -8.36 6.33
CA ILE A 59 -12.70 -8.62 5.63
C ILE A 59 -11.73 -7.45 5.84
N ASP A 60 -12.19 -6.22 5.66
CA ASP A 60 -11.36 -5.03 5.92
C ASP A 60 -11.15 -4.85 7.41
N LYS A 61 -12.19 -5.01 8.22
CA LYS A 61 -12.12 -4.81 9.66
C LYS A 61 -11.04 -5.67 10.32
N GLU A 62 -10.87 -6.93 9.88
CA GLU A 62 -9.79 -7.80 10.34
C GLU A 62 -8.40 -7.23 10.04
N LEU A 63 -8.20 -6.72 8.82
CA LEU A 63 -6.93 -6.10 8.40
C LEU A 63 -6.68 -4.78 9.13
N ASP A 64 -7.73 -4.00 9.39
CA ASP A 64 -7.68 -2.73 10.09
C ASP A 64 -7.28 -2.95 11.55
N GLU A 65 -7.95 -3.88 12.24
CA GLU A 65 -7.67 -4.23 13.64
C GLU A 65 -6.21 -4.68 13.80
N ARG A 66 -5.67 -5.43 12.84
CA ARG A 66 -4.27 -5.85 12.86
C ARG A 66 -3.29 -4.69 12.70
N GLN A 67 -3.58 -3.73 11.80
CA GLN A 67 -2.75 -2.54 11.63
C GLN A 67 -2.78 -1.67 12.90
N ILE A 68 -3.97 -1.43 13.46
CA ILE A 68 -4.16 -0.64 14.68
C ILE A 68 -3.41 -1.28 15.85
N ARG A 69 -3.54 -2.59 16.03
CA ARG A 69 -2.85 -3.34 17.08
C ARG A 69 -1.34 -3.22 16.95
N LEU A 70 -0.82 -3.45 15.74
CA LEU A 70 0.60 -3.35 15.47
C LEU A 70 1.15 -1.95 15.80
N GLY A 71 0.43 -0.89 15.43
CA GLY A 71 0.80 0.49 15.75
C GLY A 71 0.78 0.86 17.23
N LYS A 72 0.07 0.07 18.06
CA LYS A 72 0.02 0.24 19.53
C LYS A 72 1.05 -0.62 20.26
N GLU A 73 1.33 -1.82 19.77
CA GLU A 73 2.14 -2.82 20.46
C GLU A 73 3.61 -2.81 20.03
N GLU A 74 3.92 -2.36 18.81
CA GLU A 74 5.28 -2.31 18.28
C GLU A 74 5.71 -0.89 17.94
N ASN A 75 7.01 -0.65 18.03
CA ASN A 75 7.58 0.68 17.77
C ASN A 75 8.62 0.69 16.66
N ASN A 76 9.05 -0.45 16.08
CA ASN A 76 10.20 -0.51 15.17
C ASN A 76 9.94 -1.36 13.92
N PHE A 77 9.18 -0.81 12.98
CA PHE A 77 8.81 -1.51 11.76
C PHE A 77 8.49 -0.57 10.59
N VAL A 78 8.54 -1.15 9.39
CA VAL A 78 8.00 -0.56 8.15
C VAL A 78 6.77 -1.36 7.74
N ILE A 79 5.66 -0.69 7.43
CA ILE A 79 4.44 -1.34 6.94
C ILE A 79 3.98 -0.74 5.61
N ASP A 80 3.70 -1.58 4.62
CA ASP A 80 3.04 -1.17 3.38
C ASP A 80 1.58 -1.60 3.28
N GLY A 81 0.76 -0.71 2.72
CA GLY A 81 -0.67 -0.93 2.50
C GLY A 81 -1.28 0.27 1.79
N ARG A 82 -2.62 0.35 1.73
CA ARG A 82 -3.29 1.56 1.23
C ARG A 82 -3.63 2.55 2.33
N LEU A 83 -4.05 2.03 3.48
CA LEU A 83 -4.60 2.82 4.59
C LEU A 83 -3.69 2.80 5.83
N THR A 84 -2.43 2.40 5.69
CA THR A 84 -1.51 2.23 6.83
C THR A 84 -1.29 3.55 7.58
N ALA A 85 -1.24 4.68 6.88
CA ALA A 85 -1.13 6.01 7.50
C ALA A 85 -2.37 6.41 8.29
N HIS A 86 -3.56 5.95 7.88
CA HIS A 86 -4.82 6.19 8.58
C HIS A 86 -4.92 5.35 9.85
N PHE A 87 -4.64 4.05 9.76
CA PHE A 87 -4.76 3.13 10.90
C PHE A 87 -3.60 3.20 11.89
N ILE A 88 -2.49 3.83 11.51
CA ILE A 88 -1.33 4.06 12.39
C ILE A 88 -1.01 5.56 12.41
N PRO A 89 -1.88 6.38 13.03
CA PRO A 89 -1.73 7.83 13.01
C PRO A 89 -0.50 8.33 13.78
N ASN A 90 0.05 7.50 14.68
CA ASN A 90 1.27 7.75 15.44
C ASN A 90 2.58 7.41 14.69
N ALA A 91 2.52 7.03 13.40
CA ALA A 91 3.73 6.75 12.62
C ALA A 91 4.64 7.99 12.48
N ASP A 92 5.94 7.81 12.72
CA ASP A 92 6.95 8.87 12.62
C ASP A 92 7.07 9.43 11.19
N VAL A 93 6.96 8.52 10.21
CA VAL A 93 6.95 8.85 8.78
C VAL A 93 5.78 8.16 8.09
N LYS A 94 4.99 8.95 7.38
CA LYS A 94 3.83 8.58 6.58
C LYS A 94 4.11 8.96 5.14
N VAL A 95 4.47 7.95 4.35
CA VAL A 95 4.86 8.11 2.95
C VAL A 95 3.68 7.77 2.04
N PHE A 96 3.43 8.59 1.03
CA PHE A 96 2.56 8.24 -0.09
C PHE A 96 3.37 8.12 -1.38
N LEU A 97 3.27 6.97 -2.04
CA LEU A 97 3.90 6.72 -3.33
C LEU A 97 2.91 6.92 -4.47
N GLU A 98 3.14 7.98 -5.23
CA GLU A 98 2.47 8.26 -6.49
C GLU A 98 3.24 7.63 -7.66
N CYS A 99 2.54 7.33 -8.75
CA CYS A 99 3.13 6.91 -10.01
C CYS A 99 2.10 7.05 -11.15
N GLU A 100 2.55 7.44 -12.33
CA GLU A 100 1.73 7.50 -13.53
C GLU A 100 1.11 6.13 -13.89
N ASP A 101 -0.17 6.12 -14.29
CA ASP A 101 -0.94 4.92 -14.60
C ASP A 101 -0.23 3.96 -15.56
N ARG A 102 0.34 4.48 -16.66
CA ARG A 102 1.07 3.65 -17.64
C ARG A 102 2.30 2.97 -17.04
N VAL A 103 3.03 3.67 -16.18
CA VAL A 103 4.20 3.11 -15.50
C VAL A 103 3.77 2.05 -14.48
N ARG A 104 2.71 2.30 -13.70
CA ARG A 104 2.13 1.34 -12.75
C ARG A 104 1.67 0.06 -13.45
N ALA A 105 0.93 0.21 -14.55
CA ALA A 105 0.47 -0.92 -15.35
C ALA A 105 1.63 -1.72 -15.95
N GLY A 106 2.65 -1.04 -16.48
CA GLY A 106 3.86 -1.68 -16.98
C GLY A 106 4.63 -2.44 -15.89
N ARG A 107 4.65 -1.95 -14.65
CA ARG A 107 5.25 -2.65 -13.50
C ARG A 107 4.44 -3.90 -13.13
N ILE A 108 3.11 -3.79 -13.09
CA ILE A 108 2.21 -4.91 -12.77
C ILE A 108 2.28 -6.01 -13.83
N LEU A 109 2.34 -5.65 -15.13
CA LEU A 109 2.51 -6.63 -16.21
C LEU A 109 3.79 -7.46 -16.09
N LYS A 110 4.88 -6.81 -15.65
CA LYS A 110 6.19 -7.45 -15.46
C LYS A 110 6.30 -8.18 -14.12
N ASP A 111 5.32 -8.04 -13.24
CA ASP A 111 5.34 -8.67 -11.94
C ASP A 111 5.18 -10.19 -12.07
N GLU A 112 5.89 -10.94 -11.24
CA GLU A 112 5.77 -12.40 -11.21
C GLU A 112 4.44 -12.84 -10.60
N ARG A 113 3.84 -11.98 -9.76
CA ARG A 113 2.52 -12.21 -9.15
C ARG A 113 1.46 -12.28 -10.23
N LYS A 114 0.65 -13.35 -10.22
CA LYS A 114 -0.38 -13.61 -11.24
C LYS A 114 -1.68 -12.86 -10.98
N ASP A 115 -1.87 -12.36 -9.76
CA ASP A 115 -3.16 -11.91 -9.22
C ASP A 115 -3.70 -10.63 -9.89
N GLU A 116 -2.84 -9.88 -10.60
CA GLU A 116 -3.15 -8.57 -11.21
C GLU A 116 -2.78 -8.52 -12.70
N LYS A 117 -2.53 -9.67 -13.35
CA LYS A 117 -2.16 -9.72 -14.77
C LYS A 117 -3.36 -9.45 -15.67
N GLY A 118 -3.17 -8.60 -16.66
CA GLY A 118 -4.06 -8.45 -17.82
C GLY A 118 -3.36 -8.93 -19.09
N LYS A 119 -4.10 -9.05 -20.19
CA LYS A 119 -3.57 -9.45 -21.49
C LYS A 119 -2.67 -8.37 -22.09
N ASP A 120 -3.05 -7.11 -21.87
CA ASP A 120 -2.31 -5.95 -22.35
C ASP A 120 -2.30 -4.80 -21.31
N ILE A 121 -1.54 -3.75 -21.62
CA ILE A 121 -1.37 -2.59 -20.73
C ILE A 121 -2.66 -1.80 -20.52
N ASN A 122 -3.55 -1.74 -21.50
CA ASN A 122 -4.80 -1.00 -21.39
C ASN A 122 -5.78 -1.76 -20.49
N GLU A 123 -5.85 -3.08 -20.60
CA GLU A 123 -6.62 -3.93 -19.69
C GLU A 123 -6.12 -3.79 -18.26
N VAL A 124 -4.79 -3.81 -18.04
CA VAL A 124 -4.23 -3.59 -16.70
C VAL A 124 -4.56 -2.21 -16.15
N ILE A 125 -4.47 -1.14 -16.97
CA ILE A 125 -4.88 0.21 -16.55
C ILE A 125 -6.36 0.21 -16.15
N SER A 126 -7.23 -0.42 -16.95
CA SER A 126 -8.66 -0.51 -16.66
C SER A 126 -8.93 -1.22 -15.34
N ASN A 127 -8.30 -2.38 -15.12
CA ASN A 127 -8.46 -3.18 -13.90
C ASN A 127 -7.98 -2.43 -12.65
N ILE A 128 -6.85 -1.73 -12.77
CA ILE A 128 -6.33 -0.87 -11.69
C ILE A 128 -7.35 0.22 -11.35
N LYS A 129 -7.90 0.91 -12.36
CA LYS A 129 -8.87 1.99 -12.15
C LYS A 129 -10.17 1.50 -11.53
N GLU A 130 -10.74 0.40 -12.03
CA GLU A 130 -11.94 -0.21 -11.46
C GLU A 130 -11.74 -0.55 -9.98
N ARG A 131 -10.60 -1.17 -9.66
CA ARG A 131 -10.25 -1.50 -8.28
C ARG A 131 -10.06 -0.25 -7.41
N GLU A 132 -9.32 0.74 -7.88
CA GLU A 132 -9.09 1.98 -7.11
C GLU A 132 -10.40 2.74 -6.88
N LEU A 133 -11.33 2.73 -7.84
CA LEU A 133 -12.67 3.32 -7.67
C LEU A 133 -13.50 2.57 -6.62
N SER A 134 -13.53 1.24 -6.68
CA SER A 134 -14.19 0.40 -5.68
C SER A 134 -13.62 0.63 -4.28
N GLU A 135 -12.29 0.59 -4.15
CA GLU A 135 -11.58 0.81 -2.89
C GLU A 135 -11.87 2.21 -2.32
N ARG A 136 -11.73 3.28 -3.12
CA ARG A 136 -12.02 4.65 -2.67
C ARG A 136 -13.47 4.83 -2.25
N LYS A 137 -14.43 4.30 -3.02
CA LYS A 137 -15.86 4.38 -2.67
C LYS A 137 -16.10 3.77 -1.30
N ARG A 138 -15.53 2.59 -1.05
CA ARG A 138 -15.70 1.85 0.18
C ARG A 138 -14.99 2.48 1.37
N TYR A 139 -13.78 2.98 1.18
CA TYR A 139 -13.05 3.69 2.25
C TYR A 139 -13.73 5.00 2.65
N LYS A 140 -14.31 5.71 1.68
CA LYS A 140 -15.13 6.89 1.96
C LYS A 140 -16.40 6.50 2.74
N GLN A 141 -17.04 5.40 2.38
CA GLN A 141 -18.25 4.91 3.06
C GLN A 141 -17.96 4.43 4.49
N TYR A 142 -16.87 3.69 4.72
CA TYR A 142 -16.59 3.04 6.00
C TYR A 142 -15.79 3.93 6.96
N TYR A 143 -14.89 4.76 6.46
CA TYR A 143 -13.98 5.55 7.29
C TYR A 143 -14.09 7.06 7.05
N GLY A 144 -14.85 7.50 6.04
CA GLY A 144 -14.94 8.92 5.71
C GLY A 144 -13.67 9.52 5.10
N ILE A 145 -12.75 8.68 4.62
CA ILE A 145 -11.44 9.11 4.11
C ILE A 145 -11.29 8.92 2.60
N ASP A 146 -10.40 9.69 2.01
CA ASP A 146 -9.83 9.44 0.70
C ASP A 146 -8.33 9.27 0.84
N TYR A 147 -7.79 8.09 0.56
CA TYR A 147 -6.36 7.82 0.74
C TYR A 147 -5.44 8.60 -0.22
N TYR A 148 -6.01 9.37 -1.15
CA TYR A 148 -5.30 10.37 -1.95
C TYR A 148 -5.16 11.73 -1.26
N ASP A 149 -5.80 11.95 -0.12
CA ASP A 149 -5.62 13.17 0.65
C ASP A 149 -4.16 13.27 1.14
N GLU A 150 -3.43 14.21 0.55
CA GLU A 150 -2.01 14.42 0.81
C GLU A 150 -1.75 14.85 2.27
N GLU A 151 -2.74 15.47 2.95
CA GLU A 151 -2.60 15.94 4.33
C GLU A 151 -2.37 14.80 5.33
N MET A 152 -2.72 13.56 4.98
CA MET A 152 -2.44 12.38 5.81
C MET A 152 -0.96 11.99 5.81
N TYR A 153 -0.17 12.53 4.88
CA TYR A 153 1.20 12.11 4.63
C TYR A 153 2.17 13.27 4.90
N ASN A 154 3.31 12.93 5.46
CA ASN A 154 4.39 13.90 5.66
C ASN A 154 5.49 13.76 4.59
N LEU A 155 5.33 12.83 3.65
CA LEU A 155 6.19 12.70 2.48
C LEU A 155 5.42 12.08 1.30
N VAL A 156 5.20 12.86 0.25
CA VAL A 156 4.66 12.36 -1.03
C VAL A 156 5.81 12.22 -2.03
N ILE A 157 5.91 11.06 -2.69
CA ILE A 157 6.98 10.78 -3.66
C ILE A 157 6.38 10.26 -4.97
N ASP A 158 6.57 11.01 -6.06
CA ASP A 158 6.35 10.51 -7.41
C ASP A 158 7.48 9.54 -7.80
N THR A 159 7.11 8.27 -7.97
CA THR A 159 8.03 7.18 -8.33
C THR A 159 8.11 6.93 -9.84
N THR A 160 7.44 7.72 -10.68
CA THR A 160 7.33 7.52 -12.13
C THR A 160 8.70 7.35 -12.81
N LYS A 161 9.67 8.16 -12.42
CA LYS A 161 11.04 8.15 -13.00
C LYS A 161 12.13 7.67 -12.04
N LEU A 162 11.76 7.25 -10.82
CA LEU A 162 12.71 6.92 -9.77
C LEU A 162 12.94 5.41 -9.66
N LYS A 163 14.19 5.04 -9.40
CA LYS A 163 14.56 3.69 -8.96
C LYS A 163 14.28 3.52 -7.47
N VAL A 164 14.11 2.27 -7.03
CA VAL A 164 13.84 1.92 -5.63
C VAL A 164 14.85 2.57 -4.67
N LYS A 165 16.15 2.51 -4.99
CA LYS A 165 17.21 3.10 -4.15
C LYS A 165 17.06 4.62 -3.98
N GLU A 166 16.61 5.33 -5.01
CA GLU A 166 16.39 6.78 -4.94
C GLU A 166 15.19 7.11 -4.07
N VAL A 167 14.09 6.35 -4.18
CA VAL A 167 12.91 6.49 -3.32
C VAL A 167 13.29 6.22 -1.85
N VAL A 168 14.02 5.14 -1.58
CA VAL A 168 14.51 4.80 -0.23
C VAL A 168 15.41 5.91 0.32
N GLY A 169 16.34 6.44 -0.49
CA GLY A 169 17.20 7.54 -0.09
C GLY A 169 16.42 8.81 0.27
N ARG A 170 15.35 9.13 -0.46
CA ARG A 170 14.45 10.26 -0.12
C ARG A 170 13.74 10.05 1.22
N ILE A 171 13.26 8.82 1.48
CA ILE A 171 12.60 8.50 2.76
C ILE A 171 13.60 8.61 3.92
N ILE A 172 14.79 8.04 3.78
CA ILE A 172 15.86 8.13 4.81
C ILE A 172 16.29 9.59 5.03
N GLY A 173 16.44 10.36 3.96
CA GLY A 173 16.77 11.78 4.05
C GLY A 173 15.70 12.60 4.79
N ASN A 174 14.41 12.23 4.66
CA ASN A 174 13.33 12.87 5.40
C ASN A 174 13.38 12.54 6.91
N ILE A 175 13.69 11.28 7.27
CA ILE A 175 13.87 10.86 8.66
C ILE A 175 14.95 11.70 9.35
N SER A 176 16.09 11.91 8.69
CA SER A 176 17.22 12.66 9.26
C SER A 176 16.94 14.16 9.46
N LYS A 177 16.02 14.75 8.69
CA LYS A 177 15.65 16.18 8.82
C LYS A 177 14.69 16.46 9.98
N LYS A 178 14.04 15.42 10.52
CA LYS A 178 13.08 15.53 11.63
C LYS A 178 13.70 15.28 13.01
N LYS A 179 14.96 14.85 13.07
CA LYS A 179 15.75 14.74 14.30
C LYS A 179 16.50 16.03 14.55
#